data_AF-A0A6I6JXD0-F1
#
_entry.id   AF-A0A6I6JXD0-F1
#
_cell.length_a   1.000
_cell.length_b   1.000
_cell.length_c   1.000
_cell.angle_alpha   90.00
_cell.angle_beta   90.00
_cell.angle_gamma   90.00
#
_symmetry.space_group_name_H-M   'P 1'
#
loop_
_entity.id
_entity.type
_entity.pdbx_description
1 polymer ?
#
loop_
_entity_poly.entity_id
_entity_poly.type
_entity_poly.pdbx_seq_one_letter_code
_entity_poly.pdbx_strand_id
1 'polypeptide(L)'
;MKLITKTLEKRFQEVGSQEIADPLVIAKFFTPVGGATWYATEYDPQDKICFGYVKGLGGDEFGYFSIIEMESVKLPYGLTIERDLYCGEKHLSEFCPELKSFIKERIQNQNRDAQRMQELDQIQENQSLEREQDTELER
;
A
#
# COMPACT_ATOMS: atom_id res chain seq x y z
N MET A 1 11.27 21.50 -5.10
CA MET A 1 11.91 20.49 -4.23
C MET A 1 11.94 19.16 -4.98
N LYS A 2 12.93 18.29 -4.76
CA LYS A 2 12.85 16.90 -5.24
C LYS A 2 12.01 16.08 -4.26
N LEU A 3 10.87 15.55 -4.70
CA LEU A 3 9.91 14.88 -3.82
C LEU A 3 10.44 13.51 -3.37
N ILE A 4 10.97 12.71 -4.31
CA ILE A 4 11.58 11.41 -4.04
C ILE A 4 13.12 11.52 -4.05
N THR A 5 13.75 11.33 -2.89
CA THR A 5 15.21 11.29 -2.74
C THR A 5 15.74 9.88 -2.95
N LYS A 6 17.06 9.71 -3.18
CA LYS A 6 17.67 8.38 -3.28
C LYS A 6 17.48 7.52 -2.02
N THR A 7 17.43 8.16 -0.85
CA THR A 7 17.11 7.48 0.41
C THR A 7 15.69 6.93 0.40
N LEU A 8 14.71 7.70 -0.11
CA LEU A 8 13.33 7.21 -0.24
C LEU A 8 13.22 6.12 -1.30
N GLU A 9 13.85 6.27 -2.47
CA GLU A 9 13.86 5.21 -3.51
C GLU A 9 14.34 3.87 -2.91
N LYS A 10 15.44 3.90 -2.15
CA LYS A 10 15.95 2.71 -1.46
C LYS A 10 14.96 2.18 -0.43
N ARG A 11 14.31 3.06 0.34
CA ARG A 11 13.37 2.66 1.37
C ARG A 11 12.10 2.01 0.78
N PHE A 12 11.55 2.57 -0.30
CA PHE A 12 10.46 1.97 -1.05
C PHE A 12 10.85 0.58 -1.59
N GLN A 13 12.07 0.42 -2.10
CA GLN A 13 12.58 -0.88 -2.56
C GLN A 13 12.71 -1.89 -1.43
N GLU A 14 13.16 -1.47 -0.24
CA GLU A 14 13.28 -2.34 0.94
C GLU A 14 11.93 -2.82 1.47
N VAL A 15 10.89 -1.97 1.40
CA VAL A 15 9.54 -2.33 1.84
C VAL A 15 8.81 -3.15 0.78
N GLY A 16 8.94 -2.78 -0.49
CA GLY A 16 8.26 -3.45 -1.62
C GLY A 16 6.76 -3.19 -1.64
N SER A 17 6.05 -4.06 -2.37
CA SER A 17 4.59 -3.99 -2.51
C SER A 17 3.88 -4.52 -1.27
N GLN A 18 2.76 -3.91 -0.92
CA GLN A 18 2.07 -4.10 0.36
C GLN A 18 0.60 -4.49 0.15
N GLU A 19 0.34 -5.79 -0.06
CA GLU A 19 -1.02 -6.35 -0.19
C GLU A 19 -1.71 -6.55 1.18
N ILE A 20 -1.66 -5.52 2.03
CA ILE A 20 -2.20 -5.54 3.39
C ILE A 20 -3.22 -4.41 3.59
N ALA A 21 -4.18 -4.62 4.49
CA ALA A 21 -5.24 -3.66 4.75
C ALA A 21 -4.76 -2.33 5.36
N ASP A 22 -3.66 -2.34 6.13
CA ASP A 22 -3.09 -1.14 6.77
C ASP A 22 -1.63 -0.95 6.34
N PRO A 23 -1.38 -0.46 5.11
CA PRO A 23 -0.03 -0.37 4.59
C PRO A 23 0.80 0.68 5.34
N LEU A 24 2.11 0.46 5.38
CA LEU A 24 3.09 1.42 5.87
C LEU A 24 3.24 2.55 4.86
N VAL A 25 2.99 3.78 5.30
CA VAL A 25 3.21 4.99 4.52
C VAL A 25 4.65 5.44 4.69
N ILE A 26 5.40 5.50 3.59
CA ILE A 26 6.83 5.80 3.55
C ILE A 26 7.07 7.29 3.28
N ALA A 27 6.21 7.92 2.49
CA ALA A 27 6.27 9.36 2.23
C ALA A 27 4.88 9.98 2.22
N LYS A 28 4.79 11.19 2.75
CA LYS A 28 3.59 12.02 2.70
C LYS A 28 3.87 13.28 1.90
N PHE A 29 3.01 13.57 0.93
CA PHE A 29 3.05 14.78 0.14
C PHE A 29 1.80 15.61 0.38
N PHE A 30 1.89 16.93 0.24
CA PHE A 30 0.75 17.82 0.45
C PHE A 30 0.85 19.09 -0.39
N THR A 31 -0.29 19.70 -0.66
CA THR A 31 -0.38 21.06 -1.21
C THR A 31 -0.32 22.09 -0.08
N PRO A 32 0.66 23.02 -0.04
CA PRO A 32 0.74 24.03 1.02
C PRO A 32 -0.42 25.03 1.01
N VAL A 33 -1.12 25.16 -0.12
CA VAL A 33 -2.24 26.10 -0.33
C VAL A 33 -3.48 25.40 -0.90
N GLY A 34 -3.71 24.15 -0.48
CA GLY A 34 -4.87 23.35 -0.88
C GLY A 34 -5.14 22.22 0.12
N GLY A 35 -6.20 21.44 -0.12
CA GLY A 35 -6.60 20.32 0.74
C GLY A 35 -5.99 18.97 0.37
N ALA A 36 -5.23 18.88 -0.72
CA ALA A 36 -4.80 17.61 -1.25
C ALA A 36 -3.59 17.04 -0.49
N THR A 37 -3.67 15.77 -0.13
CA THR A 37 -2.62 15.02 0.55
C THR A 37 -2.46 13.64 -0.09
N TRP A 38 -1.22 13.20 -0.26
CA TRP A 38 -0.88 11.88 -0.79
C TRP A 38 -0.04 11.12 0.23
N TYR A 39 -0.39 9.87 0.49
CA TYR A 39 0.29 8.97 1.40
C TYR A 39 0.85 7.80 0.58
N ALA A 40 2.11 7.91 0.16
CA ALA A 40 2.77 6.92 -0.69
C ALA A 40 3.18 5.69 0.12
N THR A 41 2.73 4.53 -0.34
CA THR A 41 3.02 3.22 0.25
C THR A 41 3.99 2.43 -0.63
N GLU A 42 3.97 2.67 -1.94
CA GLU A 42 4.83 2.02 -2.94
C GLU A 42 5.34 3.04 -3.96
N TYR A 43 6.44 2.70 -4.63
CA TYR A 43 7.05 3.54 -5.65
C TYR A 43 7.76 2.69 -6.70
N ASP A 44 7.43 2.93 -7.97
CA ASP A 44 8.17 2.43 -9.11
C ASP A 44 9.22 3.46 -9.57
N PRO A 45 10.53 3.17 -9.45
CA PRO A 45 11.59 4.06 -9.89
C PRO A 45 11.72 4.17 -11.42
N GLN A 46 11.19 3.23 -12.20
CA GLN A 46 11.27 3.28 -13.67
C GLN A 46 10.37 4.40 -14.21
N ASP A 47 9.09 4.34 -13.85
CA ASP A 47 8.09 5.30 -14.32
C ASP A 47 7.90 6.51 -13.39
N LYS A 48 8.52 6.46 -12.20
CA LYS A 48 8.38 7.46 -11.12
C LYS A 48 6.94 7.62 -10.66
N ILE A 49 6.23 6.51 -10.57
CA ILE A 49 4.85 6.44 -10.13
C ILE A 49 4.81 5.91 -8.71
N CYS A 50 4.06 6.58 -7.84
CA CYS A 50 3.71 6.05 -6.53
C CYS A 50 2.34 5.37 -6.59
N PHE A 51 2.15 4.38 -5.73
CA PHE A 51 0.83 3.92 -5.31
C PHE A 51 0.62 4.32 -3.85
N GLY A 52 -0.61 4.69 -3.50
CA GLY A 52 -0.95 5.07 -2.14
C GLY A 52 -2.32 5.69 -1.99
N TYR A 53 -2.61 6.21 -0.80
CA TYR A 53 -3.89 6.84 -0.49
C TYR A 53 -3.84 8.34 -0.79
N VAL A 54 -4.86 8.85 -1.47
CA VAL A 54 -4.99 10.25 -1.87
C VAL A 54 -6.22 10.84 -1.22
N LYS A 55 -6.09 12.05 -0.68
CA LYS A 55 -7.17 12.81 -0.05
C LYS A 55 -7.34 14.16 -0.70
N GLY A 56 -8.58 14.67 -0.64
CA GLY A 56 -8.86 16.08 -0.94
C GLY A 56 -8.86 16.44 -2.43
N LEU A 57 -9.04 15.45 -3.32
CA LEU A 57 -9.21 15.64 -4.77
C LEU A 57 -10.63 15.33 -5.25
N GLY A 58 -11.64 15.62 -4.43
CA GLY A 58 -13.06 15.32 -4.72
C GLY A 58 -13.54 13.95 -4.22
N GLY A 59 -12.61 13.10 -3.80
CA GLY A 59 -12.82 11.86 -3.07
C GLY A 59 -11.52 11.42 -2.42
N ASP A 60 -11.63 10.54 -1.42
CA ASP A 60 -10.46 9.94 -0.79
C ASP A 60 -10.40 8.47 -1.22
N GLU A 61 -9.28 8.06 -1.82
CA GLU A 61 -9.14 6.75 -2.45
C GLU A 61 -7.69 6.28 -2.55
N PHE A 62 -7.49 4.97 -2.76
CA PHE A 62 -6.20 4.44 -3.18
C PHE A 62 -6.03 4.58 -4.68
N GLY A 63 -4.86 5.00 -5.13
CA GLY A 63 -4.57 5.15 -6.54
C GLY A 63 -3.10 5.39 -6.85
N TYR A 64 -2.82 5.43 -8.15
CA TYR A 64 -1.51 5.76 -8.68
C TYR A 64 -1.37 7.26 -8.89
N PHE A 65 -0.19 7.80 -8.62
CA PHE A 65 0.12 9.21 -8.88
C PHE A 65 1.57 9.41 -9.34
N SER A 66 1.75 10.28 -10.32
CA SER A 66 3.05 10.55 -10.93
C SER A 66 3.83 11.60 -10.16
N ILE A 67 5.05 11.25 -9.74
CA ILE A 67 5.96 12.21 -9.10
C ILE A 67 6.40 13.30 -10.08
N ILE A 68 6.55 12.96 -11.36
CA ILE A 68 6.90 13.92 -12.41
C ILE A 68 5.80 14.98 -12.53
N GLU A 69 4.54 14.55 -12.59
CA GLU A 69 3.40 15.48 -12.66
C GLU A 69 3.33 16.33 -11.40
N MET A 70 3.43 15.72 -10.21
CA MET A 70 3.40 16.44 -8.94
C MET A 70 4.51 17.50 -8.83
N GLU A 71 5.73 17.20 -9.28
CA GLU A 71 6.84 18.16 -9.30
C GLU A 71 6.62 19.30 -10.32
N SER A 72 5.82 19.05 -11.37
CA SER A 72 5.48 20.06 -12.38
C SER A 72 4.36 21.01 -11.95
N VAL A 73 3.48 20.57 -11.02
CA VAL A 73 2.33 21.36 -10.54
C VAL A 73 2.81 22.70 -9.97
N LYS A 74 2.20 23.78 -10.48
CA LYS A 74 2.38 25.15 -9.96
C LYS A 74 1.13 25.55 -9.19
N LEU A 75 1.31 25.81 -7.91
CA LEU A 75 0.28 26.29 -7.01
C LEU A 75 0.36 27.83 -6.91
N PRO A 76 -0.68 28.48 -6.35
CA PRO A 76 -0.65 29.90 -6.06
C PRO A 76 0.62 30.33 -5.30
N TYR A 77 1.01 31.59 -5.50
CA TYR A 77 2.19 32.21 -4.87
C TYR A 77 3.54 31.57 -5.26
N GLY A 78 3.60 30.84 -6.38
CA GLY A 78 4.81 30.17 -6.83
C GLY A 78 5.17 28.93 -6.01
N LEU A 79 4.24 28.45 -5.19
CA LEU A 79 4.40 27.24 -4.40
C LEU A 79 4.27 26.00 -5.28
N THR A 80 4.77 24.88 -4.76
CA THR A 80 4.65 23.56 -5.38
C THR A 80 4.14 22.58 -4.35
N ILE A 81 3.83 21.36 -4.79
CA ILE A 81 3.62 20.26 -3.85
C ILE A 81 4.91 20.04 -3.03
N GLU A 82 4.75 19.73 -1.76
CA GLU A 82 5.84 19.52 -0.81
C GLU A 82 5.79 18.11 -0.21
N ARG A 83 6.94 17.63 0.24
CA ARG A 83 7.04 16.40 1.04
C ARG A 83 7.18 16.76 2.52
N ASP A 84 6.39 16.12 3.36
CA ASP A 84 6.50 16.23 4.82
C ASP A 84 7.76 15.49 5.29
N LEU A 85 8.71 16.24 5.88
CA LEU A 85 10.00 15.70 6.31
C LEU A 85 9.96 15.15 7.75
N TYR A 86 8.91 15.42 8.51
CA TYR A 86 8.86 15.18 9.96
C TYR A 86 7.75 14.22 10.37
N CYS A 87 6.92 13.77 9.44
CA CYS A 87 5.83 12.83 9.75
C CYS A 87 6.31 11.44 10.18
N GLY A 88 7.50 11.03 9.73
CA GLY A 88 8.00 9.66 9.88
C GLY A 88 7.18 8.65 9.09
N GLU A 89 7.59 7.37 9.18
CA GLU A 89 6.82 6.25 8.64
C GLU A 89 5.81 5.77 9.68
N LYS A 90 4.57 5.56 9.24
CA LYS A 90 3.46 5.07 10.08
C LYS A 90 2.48 4.30 9.22
N HIS A 91 1.64 3.47 9.86
CA HIS A 91 0.55 2.84 9.15
C HIS A 91 -0.48 3.86 8.69
N LEU A 92 -1.17 3.59 7.58
CA LEU A 92 -2.16 4.50 7.01
C LEU A 92 -3.23 4.90 8.04
N SER A 93 -3.67 3.97 8.87
CA SER A 93 -4.67 4.22 9.92
C SER A 93 -4.23 5.23 10.99
N GLU A 94 -2.93 5.48 11.13
CA GLU A 94 -2.39 6.52 12.02
C GLU A 94 -2.45 7.91 11.39
N PHE A 95 -2.31 7.99 10.07
CA PHE A 95 -2.47 9.22 9.30
C PHE A 95 -3.93 9.56 9.01
N CYS A 96 -4.77 8.52 8.88
CA CYS A 96 -6.19 8.63 8.55
C CYS A 96 -7.01 7.82 9.57
N PRO A 97 -7.18 8.32 10.81
CA PRO A 97 -7.90 7.61 11.87
C PRO A 97 -9.35 7.24 11.51
N GLU A 98 -9.98 7.99 10.61
CA GLU A 98 -11.30 7.71 10.06
C GLU A 98 -11.38 6.37 9.32
N LEU A 99 -10.26 5.85 8.81
CA LEU A 99 -10.20 4.56 8.13
C LEU A 99 -10.10 3.38 9.08
N LYS A 100 -9.86 3.58 10.38
CA LYS A 100 -9.60 2.50 11.34
C LYS A 100 -10.66 1.40 11.34
N SER A 101 -11.94 1.77 11.26
CA SER A 101 -13.05 0.83 11.25
C SER A 101 -13.03 -0.05 10.00
N PHE A 102 -12.85 0.58 8.83
CA PHE A 102 -12.77 -0.10 7.54
C PHE A 102 -11.54 -1.00 7.44
N ILE A 103 -10.39 -0.51 7.89
CA ILE A 103 -9.13 -1.26 7.94
C ILE A 103 -9.29 -2.47 8.85
N LYS A 104 -9.88 -2.32 10.04
CA LYS A 104 -10.13 -3.43 10.96
C LYS A 104 -11.00 -4.51 10.33
N GLU A 105 -12.06 -4.13 9.63
CA GLU A 105 -12.92 -5.07 8.90
C GLU A 105 -12.15 -5.79 7.79
N ARG A 106 -11.33 -5.06 7.01
CA ARG A 106 -10.50 -5.68 5.97
C ARG A 106 -9.47 -6.66 6.54
N ILE A 107 -8.82 -6.34 7.66
CA ILE A 107 -7.90 -7.26 8.35
C ILE A 107 -8.64 -8.54 8.74
N GLN A 108 -9.85 -8.42 9.30
CA GLN A 108 -10.66 -9.58 9.66
C GLN A 108 -11.00 -10.43 8.44
N ASN A 109 -11.38 -9.81 7.32
CA ASN A 109 -11.69 -10.52 6.08
C ASN A 109 -10.45 -11.22 5.51
N GLN A 110 -9.31 -10.52 5.42
CA GLN A 110 -8.04 -11.10 4.98
C GLN A 110 -7.63 -12.31 5.84
N ASN A 111 -7.80 -12.23 7.16
CA ASN A 111 -7.50 -13.35 8.06
C ASN A 111 -8.42 -14.55 7.81
N ARG A 112 -9.71 -14.31 7.56
CA ARG A 112 -10.68 -15.38 7.25
C ARG A 112 -10.37 -16.04 5.91
N ASP A 113 -10.00 -15.24 4.91
CA ASP A 113 -9.61 -15.75 3.59
C ASP A 113 -8.33 -16.58 3.68
N ALA A 114 -7.33 -16.12 4.45
CA ALA A 114 -6.10 -16.86 4.70
C ALA A 114 -6.35 -18.20 5.42
N GLN A 115 -7.19 -18.19 6.45
CA GLN A 115 -7.60 -19.42 7.16
C GLN A 115 -8.30 -20.41 6.22
N ARG A 116 -9.23 -19.92 5.39
CA ARG A 116 -9.93 -20.76 4.42
C ARG A 116 -8.98 -21.36 3.37
N MET A 117 -7.99 -20.62 2.90
CA MET A 117 -6.98 -21.16 1.98
C MET A 117 -6.14 -22.25 2.64
N GLN A 118 -5.70 -22.04 3.88
CA GLN A 118 -4.95 -23.06 4.64
C GLN A 118 -5.77 -24.35 4.83
N GLU A 119 -7.07 -24.23 5.12
CA GLU A 119 -7.95 -25.39 5.22
C GLU A 119 -8.09 -26.14 3.88
N LEU A 120 -8.21 -25.43 2.76
CA LEU A 120 -8.31 -26.03 1.43
C LEU A 120 -7.01 -26.75 1.04
N ASP A 121 -5.86 -26.14 1.31
CA ASP A 121 -4.54 -26.74 1.05
C ASP A 121 -4.37 -28.03 1.86
N GLN A 122 -4.78 -28.02 3.14
CA GLN A 122 -4.72 -29.20 4.00
C GLN A 122 -5.64 -30.33 3.52
N ILE A 123 -6.85 -30.00 3.06
CA ILE A 123 -7.78 -30.98 2.49
C ILE A 123 -7.17 -31.60 1.22
N GLN A 124 -6.56 -30.79 0.36
CA GLN A 124 -5.97 -31.26 -0.89
C GLN A 124 -4.73 -32.15 -0.65
N GLU A 125 -3.92 -31.84 0.36
CA GLU A 125 -2.80 -32.67 0.79
C GLU A 125 -3.28 -34.03 1.31
N ASN A 126 -4.26 -34.04 2.22
CA ASN A 126 -4.82 -35.28 2.77
C ASN A 126 -5.42 -36.18 1.68
N GLN A 127 -6.19 -35.61 0.74
CA GLN A 127 -6.75 -36.37 -0.39
C GLN A 127 -5.67 -36.93 -1.31
N SER A 128 -4.51 -36.27 -1.42
CA SER A 128 -3.40 -36.76 -2.24
C SER A 128 -2.69 -37.93 -1.56
N LEU A 129 -2.49 -37.86 -0.24
CA LEU A 129 -1.94 -38.96 0.56
C LEU A 129 -2.84 -40.20 0.55
N GLU A 130 -4.16 -40.03 0.67
CA GLU A 130 -5.12 -41.14 0.58
C GLU A 130 -5.03 -41.86 -0.78
N ARG A 131 -4.99 -41.10 -1.89
CA ARG A 131 -4.85 -41.67 -3.23
C ARG A 131 -3.53 -42.42 -3.44
N GLU A 132 -2.43 -41.95 -2.85
CA GLU A 132 -1.13 -42.63 -2.92
C GLU A 132 -1.17 -43.96 -2.15
N GLN A 133 -1.74 -43.97 -0.95
CA GLN A 133 -1.89 -45.19 -0.14
C GLN A 133 -2.76 -46.24 -0.83
N ASP A 134 -3.88 -45.81 -1.44
CA ASP A 134 -4.76 -46.72 -2.19
C ASP A 134 -4.03 -47.33 -3.41
N THR A 135 -3.19 -46.54 -4.10
CA THR A 135 -2.42 -47.02 -5.26
C THR A 135 -1.30 -48.00 -4.85
N GLU A 136 -0.72 -47.86 -3.66
CA GLU A 136 0.28 -48.81 -3.14
C GLU A 136 -0.34 -50.14 -2.68
N LEU A 137 -1.57 -50.12 -2.15
CA LEU A 137 -2.29 -51.33 -1.72
C LEU A 137 -2.77 -52.20 -2.88
N GLU A 138 -2.92 -51.64 -4.08
CA GLU A 138 -3.34 -52.35 -5.29
C GLU A 138 -2.17 -53.00 -6.09
N ARG A 139 -0.92 -52.85 -5.63
CA ARG A 139 0.30 -53.44 -6.25
C ARG A 139 0.78 -54.69 -5.52
#